data_AF-A0A804IPQ3-F1
#
_entry.id   AF-A0A804IPQ3-F1
#
_cell.length_a   1.000
_cell.length_b   1.000
_cell.length_c   1.000
_cell.angle_alpha   90.00
_cell.angle_beta   90.00
_cell.angle_gamma   90.00
#
_symmetry.space_group_name_H-M   'P 1'
#
loop_
_entity.id
_entity.type
_entity.pdbx_description
1 polymer ?
#
loop_
_entity_poly.entity_id
_entity_poly.type
_entity_poly.pdbx_seq_one_letter_code
_entity_poly.pdbx_strand_id
1 'polypeptide(L)'
;MMPKTHEFLLGASILVASSSFFSSRLCASALTSEEFSMQLTRAELVRLAGYGEERISSVLVAGTLLCDACLRPGSDPVTFPVPGARIGVGCRTNGESTRKTNWTCGTTDEFGEFLVDLPSHLHAAPWLEESCMVRVLLMPKECLCRSNPGMVFRDLKLSSGGNSIRVYSAGTLRCRSEVVSEQCSQEGEDEA
;
A
#
# COMPACT_ATOMS: atom_id res chain seq x y z
N MET A 1 64.53 18.88 12.97
CA MET A 1 65.34 18.43 14.13
C MET A 1 66.04 19.66 14.70
N MET A 2 65.68 20.08 15.92
CA MET A 2 66.39 21.14 16.65
C MET A 2 67.42 20.50 17.60
N PRO A 3 68.51 21.22 17.91
CA PRO A 3 68.71 21.77 19.27
C PRO A 3 69.33 23.19 19.20
N LYS A 4 69.45 24.05 20.22
CA LYS A 4 69.40 23.95 21.69
C LYS A 4 69.28 25.37 22.31
N THR A 5 68.73 25.41 23.53
CA THR A 5 69.04 26.27 24.70
C THR A 5 68.92 27.80 24.68
N HIS A 6 68.10 28.32 25.59
CA HIS A 6 68.49 29.25 26.66
C HIS A 6 67.45 29.09 27.81
N GLU A 7 67.84 28.54 28.96
CA GLU A 7 68.29 29.22 30.20
C GLU A 7 67.16 29.80 31.06
N PHE A 8 67.36 29.60 32.36
CA PHE A 8 66.46 29.77 33.50
C PHE A 8 66.01 31.20 33.76
N LEU A 9 64.84 31.37 34.39
CA LEU A 9 64.73 32.17 35.62
C LEU A 9 63.40 31.93 36.35
N LEU A 10 63.54 31.70 37.66
CA LEU A 10 62.48 31.54 38.65
C LEU A 10 61.61 32.80 38.79
N GLY A 11 60.32 32.62 39.06
CA GLY A 11 59.42 33.69 39.50
C GLY A 11 58.14 33.13 40.13
N ALA A 12 57.89 33.54 41.37
CA ALA A 12 56.98 32.92 42.34
C ALA A 12 55.47 32.95 42.01
N SER A 13 54.78 31.98 42.63
CA SER A 13 53.33 31.85 42.80
C SER A 13 52.63 33.13 43.24
N ILE A 14 51.46 33.41 42.64
CA ILE A 14 50.33 34.04 43.35
C ILE A 14 49.04 33.34 42.94
N LEU A 15 48.44 32.60 43.87
CA LEU A 15 47.04 32.16 43.82
C LEU A 15 46.16 33.37 44.16
N VAL A 16 45.22 33.73 43.29
CA VAL A 16 44.12 34.64 43.66
C VAL A 16 42.78 34.01 43.28
N ALA A 17 41.92 33.99 44.29
CA ALA A 17 40.66 33.28 44.37
C ALA A 17 39.57 33.81 43.42
N SER A 18 38.72 32.88 43.02
CA SER A 18 37.38 33.07 42.46
C SER A 18 36.52 34.06 43.26
N SER A 19 35.92 35.02 42.58
CA SER A 19 34.63 35.59 43.00
C SER A 19 33.81 36.02 41.78
N SER A 20 32.64 35.42 41.65
CA SER A 20 31.63 35.66 40.63
C SER A 20 30.71 36.80 41.07
N PHE A 21 30.60 37.89 40.31
CA PHE A 21 29.41 38.75 40.38
C PHE A 21 29.05 39.34 39.00
N PHE A 22 27.78 39.14 38.67
CA PHE A 22 26.99 39.66 37.56
C PHE A 22 27.32 41.10 37.17
N SER A 23 27.41 41.38 35.86
CA SER A 23 26.76 42.55 35.23
C SER A 23 26.77 42.44 33.69
N SER A 24 25.57 42.24 33.15
CA SER A 24 25.04 42.78 31.88
C SER A 24 25.84 42.60 30.58
N ARG A 25 25.69 41.43 29.94
CA ARG A 25 25.67 41.37 28.47
C ARG A 25 24.27 41.71 27.98
N LEU A 26 24.06 42.96 27.55
CA LEU A 26 22.89 43.32 26.76
C LEU A 26 23.16 42.90 25.31
N CYS A 27 22.84 41.65 24.98
CA CYS A 27 22.69 41.25 23.58
C CYS A 27 21.34 41.78 23.09
N ALA A 28 21.33 42.95 22.46
CA ALA A 28 20.17 43.41 21.70
C ALA A 28 20.10 42.64 20.37
N SER A 29 19.56 41.43 20.39
CA SER A 29 18.99 40.81 19.19
C SER A 29 17.51 41.16 19.16
N ALA A 30 17.15 42.12 18.31
CA ALA A 30 15.77 42.40 17.97
C ALA A 30 15.18 41.18 17.26
N LEU A 31 14.54 40.29 18.02
CA LEU A 31 13.58 39.36 17.47
C LEU A 31 12.32 40.17 17.21
N THR A 32 12.09 40.56 15.95
CA THR A 32 10.74 40.85 15.50
C THR A 32 9.97 39.55 15.61
N SER A 33 9.29 39.40 16.74
CA SER A 33 8.22 38.44 16.94
C SER A 33 7.06 38.87 16.03
N GLU A 34 7.22 38.61 14.73
CA GLU A 34 6.06 38.49 13.85
C GLU A 34 5.38 37.20 14.30
N GLU A 35 4.30 37.38 15.07
CA GLU A 35 3.46 36.32 15.61
C GLU A 35 2.78 35.60 14.43
N PHE A 36 3.50 34.70 13.79
CA PHE A 36 2.90 33.73 12.88
C PHE A 36 2.20 32.71 13.76
N SER A 37 0.97 33.01 14.17
CA SER A 37 0.09 32.04 14.82
C SER A 37 -0.12 30.89 13.83
N MET A 38 0.78 29.90 13.83
CA MET A 38 0.54 28.62 13.21
C MET A 38 -0.60 27.99 14.02
N GLN A 39 -1.83 28.24 13.61
CA GLN A 39 -2.98 27.49 14.10
C GLN A 39 -2.89 26.10 13.51
N LEU A 40 -2.01 25.31 14.11
CA LEU A 40 -1.86 23.91 13.79
C LEU A 40 -3.12 23.20 14.31
N THR A 41 -3.83 22.53 13.41
CA THR A 41 -5.01 21.76 13.79
C THR A 41 -4.62 20.67 14.78
N ARG A 42 -5.58 20.19 15.59
CA ARG A 42 -5.34 19.09 16.53
C ARG A 42 -4.74 17.85 15.82
N ALA A 43 -5.17 17.57 14.59
CA ALA A 43 -4.64 16.46 13.80
C ALA A 43 -3.16 16.66 13.46
N GLU A 44 -2.76 17.86 13.07
CA GLU A 44 -1.37 18.19 12.77
C GLU A 44 -0.49 18.21 14.03
N LEU A 45 -1.00 18.63 15.19
CA LEU A 45 -0.27 18.56 16.48
C LEU A 45 0.01 17.12 16.88
N VAL A 46 -0.97 16.24 16.69
CA VAL A 46 -0.83 14.79 16.94
C VAL A 46 0.23 14.18 16.02
N ARG A 47 0.28 14.60 14.75
CA ARG A 47 1.32 14.18 13.80
C ARG A 47 2.71 14.68 14.20
N LEU A 48 2.85 15.97 14.54
CA LEU A 48 4.14 16.53 14.97
C LEU A 48 4.68 15.88 16.25
N ALA A 49 3.80 15.49 17.17
CA ALA A 49 4.17 14.83 18.41
C ALA A 49 4.50 13.33 18.22
N GLY A 50 4.45 12.81 16.99
CA GLY A 50 4.73 11.40 16.70
C GLY A 50 3.62 10.44 17.15
N TYR A 51 2.46 10.95 17.58
CA TYR A 51 1.25 10.19 17.92
C TYR A 51 0.29 10.05 16.73
N GLY A 52 0.71 10.42 15.52
CA GLY A 52 -0.09 10.25 14.31
C GLY A 52 -0.36 8.78 14.04
N GLU A 53 -1.62 8.42 13.78
CA GLU A 53 -2.02 7.14 13.18
C GLU A 53 -1.68 7.12 11.68
N GLU A 54 -0.56 7.74 11.28
CA GLU A 54 -0.15 7.76 9.89
C GLU A 54 0.45 6.40 9.54
N ARG A 55 -0.22 5.70 8.62
CA ARG A 55 0.26 4.43 8.10
C ARG A 55 1.63 4.65 7.48
N ILE A 56 2.66 4.10 8.12
CA ILE A 56 4.07 4.15 7.69
C ILE A 56 4.23 3.65 6.25
N SER A 57 3.34 2.76 5.84
CA SER A 57 3.16 2.32 4.47
C SER A 57 1.75 1.74 4.29
N SER A 58 1.20 1.77 3.09
CA SER A 58 0.02 0.98 2.71
C SER A 58 0.25 0.35 1.35
N VAL A 59 -0.21 -0.87 1.19
CA VAL A 59 -0.17 -1.58 -0.08
C VAL A 59 -1.56 -2.06 -0.41
N LEU A 60 -2.11 -1.54 -1.50
CA LEU A 60 -3.45 -1.83 -1.95
C LEU A 60 -3.40 -2.69 -3.20
N VAL A 61 -4.28 -3.68 -3.29
CA VAL A 61 -4.53 -4.44 -4.51
C VAL A 61 -5.93 -4.10 -5.01
N ALA A 62 -6.00 -3.55 -6.22
CA ALA A 62 -7.23 -3.13 -6.86
C ALA A 62 -7.50 -3.96 -8.13
N GLY A 63 -8.77 -4.13 -8.48
CA GLY A 63 -9.15 -4.76 -9.74
C GLY A 63 -10.66 -4.78 -9.91
N THR A 64 -11.12 -5.39 -11.00
CA THR A 64 -12.54 -5.48 -11.34
C THR A 64 -12.91 -6.92 -11.63
N LEU A 65 -14.03 -7.41 -11.11
CA LEU A 65 -14.60 -8.72 -11.40
C LEU A 65 -15.83 -8.58 -12.29
N LEU A 66 -15.75 -9.18 -13.47
CA LEU A 66 -16.84 -9.23 -14.45
C LEU A 66 -17.27 -10.69 -14.70
N CYS A 67 -18.55 -10.86 -15.03
CA CYS A 67 -19.14 -12.12 -15.45
C CYS A 67 -19.60 -12.00 -16.90
N ASP A 68 -19.13 -12.90 -17.74
CA ASP A 68 -19.60 -13.10 -19.10
C ASP A 68 -20.64 -14.24 -19.09
N ALA A 69 -21.89 -13.94 -19.46
CA ALA A 69 -22.95 -14.94 -19.56
C ALA A 69 -23.79 -14.74 -20.82
N CYS A 70 -24.21 -15.84 -21.44
CA CYS A 70 -25.18 -15.81 -22.51
C CYS A 70 -26.58 -15.87 -21.90
N LEU A 71 -27.41 -14.88 -22.19
CA LEU A 71 -28.78 -14.81 -21.70
C LEU A 71 -29.71 -15.77 -22.46
N ARG A 72 -29.31 -16.17 -23.68
CA ARG A 72 -30.01 -17.13 -24.54
C ARG A 72 -28.99 -18.04 -25.25
N PRO A 73 -29.35 -19.28 -25.60
CA PRO A 73 -28.53 -20.12 -26.48
C PRO A 73 -28.29 -19.41 -27.83
N GLY A 74 -27.07 -19.48 -28.36
CA GLY A 74 -26.70 -18.87 -29.64
C GLY A 74 -26.66 -17.33 -29.66
N SER A 75 -26.81 -16.65 -28.52
CA SER A 75 -26.61 -15.19 -28.44
C SER A 75 -25.19 -14.83 -28.02
N ASP A 76 -24.74 -13.64 -28.40
CA ASP A 76 -23.48 -13.08 -27.92
C ASP A 76 -23.45 -13.01 -26.38
N PRO A 77 -22.28 -13.28 -25.77
CA PRO A 77 -22.11 -13.17 -24.32
C PRO A 77 -22.25 -11.71 -23.88
N VAL A 78 -23.02 -11.51 -22.82
CA VAL A 78 -23.16 -10.21 -22.15
C VAL A 78 -22.24 -10.18 -20.95
N THR A 79 -21.45 -9.11 -20.83
CA THR A 79 -20.57 -8.85 -19.69
C THR A 79 -21.28 -7.95 -18.68
N PHE A 80 -21.27 -8.32 -17.41
CA PHE A 80 -21.81 -7.49 -16.32
C PHE A 80 -20.91 -7.53 -15.08
N PRO A 81 -20.92 -6.47 -14.25
CA PRO A 81 -20.15 -6.43 -13.02
C PRO A 81 -20.70 -7.41 -11.98
N VAL A 82 -19.81 -7.93 -11.13
CA VAL A 82 -20.19 -8.88 -10.07
C VAL A 82 -20.10 -8.21 -8.71
N PRO A 83 -21.20 -7.70 -8.14
CA PRO A 83 -21.20 -7.10 -6.80
C PRO A 83 -21.27 -8.15 -5.69
N GLY A 84 -20.61 -7.88 -4.56
CA GLY A 84 -20.70 -8.71 -3.35
C GLY A 84 -19.87 -10.01 -3.38
N ALA A 85 -18.99 -10.19 -4.37
CA ALA A 85 -18.06 -11.32 -4.42
C ALA A 85 -16.94 -11.15 -3.39
N ARG A 86 -16.56 -12.22 -2.70
CA ARG A 86 -15.41 -12.22 -1.80
C ARG A 86 -14.14 -12.52 -2.58
N ILE A 87 -13.24 -11.56 -2.60
CA ILE A 87 -11.93 -11.66 -3.27
C ILE A 87 -10.86 -11.86 -2.20
N GLY A 88 -9.96 -12.80 -2.44
CA GLY A 88 -8.79 -13.05 -1.60
C GLY A 88 -7.52 -12.68 -2.34
N VAL A 89 -6.61 -12.00 -1.67
CA VAL A 89 -5.23 -11.82 -2.11
C VAL A 89 -4.31 -12.61 -1.20
N GLY A 90 -3.51 -13.49 -1.79
CA GLY A 90 -2.55 -14.32 -1.08
C GLY A 90 -1.17 -14.14 -1.69
N CYS A 91 -0.17 -13.87 -0.86
CA CYS A 91 1.22 -13.69 -1.29
C CYS A 91 2.11 -14.81 -0.76
N ARG A 92 2.87 -15.44 -1.65
CA ARG A 92 3.81 -16.49 -1.26
C ARG A 92 5.06 -15.85 -0.66
N THR A 93 5.40 -16.28 0.54
CA THR A 93 6.72 -16.04 1.12
C THR A 93 7.62 -17.25 0.83
N ASN A 94 8.94 -17.04 0.79
CA ASN A 94 9.89 -18.08 0.44
C ASN A 94 9.75 -19.27 1.41
N GLY A 95 9.51 -20.47 0.87
CA GLY A 95 9.32 -21.70 1.65
C GLY A 95 7.86 -22.07 2.00
N GLU A 96 6.87 -21.22 1.70
CA GLU A 96 5.47 -21.52 1.99
C GLU A 96 4.73 -22.13 0.79
N SER A 97 4.01 -23.24 1.03
CA SER A 97 3.17 -23.89 0.01
C SER A 97 1.93 -23.04 -0.28
N THR A 98 1.45 -23.07 -1.54
CA THR A 98 0.24 -22.37 -2.01
C THR A 98 -1.02 -22.69 -1.19
N ARG A 99 -1.04 -23.82 -0.47
CA ARG A 99 -2.17 -24.24 0.39
C ARG A 99 -2.20 -23.54 1.76
N LYS A 100 -1.08 -22.97 2.21
CA LYS A 100 -0.93 -22.35 3.54
C LYS A 100 -0.95 -20.82 3.49
N THR A 101 -1.01 -20.23 2.31
CA THR A 101 -1.01 -18.78 2.13
C THR A 101 -2.16 -18.13 2.88
N ASN A 102 -1.84 -17.20 3.79
CA ASN A 102 -2.84 -16.38 4.46
C ASN A 102 -3.51 -15.46 3.44
N TRP A 103 -4.85 -15.50 3.42
CA TRP A 103 -5.66 -14.71 2.50
C TRP A 103 -6.10 -13.42 3.16
N THR A 104 -5.76 -12.30 2.54
CA THR A 104 -6.35 -11.00 2.88
C THR A 104 -7.55 -10.78 1.98
N CYS A 105 -8.71 -10.49 2.55
CA CYS A 105 -9.97 -10.50 1.81
C CYS A 105 -10.53 -9.09 1.59
N GLY A 106 -11.20 -8.90 0.47
CA GLY A 106 -12.07 -7.77 0.18
C GLY A 106 -13.39 -8.24 -0.43
N THR A 107 -14.26 -7.28 -0.73
CA THR A 107 -15.55 -7.54 -1.38
C THR A 107 -15.69 -6.60 -2.56
N THR A 108 -16.28 -7.10 -3.65
CA THR A 108 -16.56 -6.27 -4.82
C THR A 108 -17.77 -5.37 -4.59
N ASP A 109 -17.70 -4.14 -5.10
CA ASP A 109 -18.78 -3.15 -5.05
C ASP A 109 -19.80 -3.32 -6.20
N GLU A 110 -20.71 -2.36 -6.34
CA GLU A 110 -21.74 -2.31 -7.39
C GLU A 110 -21.20 -2.31 -8.83
N PHE A 111 -19.95 -1.86 -9.04
CA PHE A 111 -19.27 -1.86 -10.33
C PHE A 111 -18.37 -3.10 -10.50
N GLY A 112 -18.39 -4.02 -9.55
CA GLY A 112 -17.53 -5.20 -9.53
C GLY A 112 -16.09 -4.85 -9.15
N GLU A 113 -15.80 -3.62 -8.73
CA GLU A 113 -14.47 -3.19 -8.33
C GLU A 113 -14.18 -3.66 -6.91
N PHE A 114 -12.93 -4.03 -6.65
CA PHE A 114 -12.47 -4.39 -5.31
C PHE A 114 -11.18 -3.67 -4.97
N LEU A 115 -10.99 -3.44 -3.68
CA LEU A 115 -9.77 -2.89 -3.10
C LEU A 115 -9.42 -3.69 -1.84
N VAL A 116 -8.20 -4.20 -1.76
CA VAL A 116 -7.70 -5.01 -0.63
C VAL A 116 -6.43 -4.39 -0.07
N ASP A 117 -6.45 -4.00 1.21
CA ASP A 117 -5.28 -3.50 1.93
C ASP A 117 -4.47 -4.67 2.48
N LEU A 118 -3.24 -4.83 2.01
CA LEU A 118 -2.36 -5.92 2.43
C LEU A 118 -1.83 -5.69 3.85
N PRO A 119 -1.56 -6.76 4.61
CA PRO A 119 -1.00 -6.66 5.95
C PRO A 119 0.40 -6.04 5.95
N SER A 120 0.76 -5.39 7.05
CA SER A 120 1.99 -4.58 7.19
C SER A 120 3.29 -5.33 6.87
N HIS A 121 3.38 -6.63 7.16
CA HIS A 121 4.58 -7.42 6.85
C HIS A 121 4.85 -7.56 5.33
N LEU A 122 3.85 -7.32 4.48
CA LEU A 122 4.00 -7.29 3.02
C LEU A 122 4.33 -5.90 2.49
N HIS A 123 4.26 -4.86 3.33
CA HIS A 123 4.48 -3.48 2.88
C HIS A 123 5.93 -3.15 2.53
N ALA A 124 6.89 -3.97 2.94
CA ALA A 124 8.28 -3.85 2.55
C ALA A 124 8.68 -4.81 1.42
N ALA A 125 7.76 -5.67 0.95
CA ALA A 125 8.08 -6.66 -0.07
C ALA A 125 8.20 -5.99 -1.47
N PRO A 126 9.34 -6.12 -2.17
CA PRO A 126 9.50 -5.68 -3.56
C PRO A 126 8.98 -6.70 -4.59
N TRP A 127 8.81 -7.96 -4.22
CA TRP A 127 8.47 -9.08 -5.13
C TRP A 127 6.95 -9.38 -5.23
N LEU A 128 6.09 -8.41 -4.89
CA LEU A 128 4.64 -8.64 -4.80
C LEU A 128 4.01 -9.02 -6.15
N GLU A 129 4.51 -8.46 -7.25
CA GLU A 129 4.00 -8.70 -8.62
C GLU A 129 4.07 -10.19 -9.01
N GLU A 130 5.13 -10.88 -8.59
CA GLU A 130 5.41 -12.27 -8.99
C GLU A 130 4.92 -13.30 -7.94
N SER A 131 4.75 -12.88 -6.69
CA SER A 131 4.49 -13.77 -5.56
C SER A 131 3.05 -13.77 -5.09
N CYS A 132 2.30 -12.72 -5.40
CA CYS A 132 0.91 -12.57 -5.00
C CYS A 132 -0.03 -13.12 -6.07
N MET A 133 -1.18 -13.61 -5.61
CA MET A 133 -2.25 -14.06 -6.48
C MET A 133 -3.59 -13.62 -5.92
N VAL A 134 -4.51 -13.29 -6.82
CA VAL A 134 -5.88 -12.92 -6.51
C VAL A 134 -6.78 -14.12 -6.79
N ARG A 135 -7.71 -14.41 -5.89
CA ARG A 135 -8.64 -15.52 -6.02
C ARG A 135 -10.05 -15.09 -5.68
N VAL A 136 -11.02 -15.53 -6.46
CA VAL A 136 -12.44 -15.42 -6.10
C VAL A 136 -12.75 -16.53 -5.08
N LEU A 137 -12.92 -16.14 -3.82
CA LEU A 137 -13.16 -17.07 -2.70
C LEU A 137 -14.65 -17.43 -2.57
N LEU A 138 -15.53 -16.47 -2.80
CA LEU A 138 -16.98 -16.67 -2.73
C LEU A 138 -17.68 -15.86 -3.81
N MET A 139 -18.51 -16.52 -4.60
CA MET A 139 -19.38 -15.87 -5.57
C MET A 139 -20.76 -15.57 -4.95
N PRO A 140 -21.40 -14.43 -5.26
CA PRO A 140 -22.78 -14.15 -4.85
C PRO A 140 -23.73 -15.24 -5.36
N LYS A 141 -24.79 -15.51 -4.58
CA LYS A 141 -25.72 -16.62 -4.89
C LYS A 141 -26.47 -16.43 -6.21
N GLU A 142 -26.74 -15.18 -6.57
CA GLU A 142 -27.54 -14.77 -7.73
C GLU A 142 -26.69 -14.52 -8.98
N CYS A 143 -25.36 -14.68 -8.89
CA CYS A 143 -24.48 -14.49 -10.04
C CYS A 143 -24.53 -15.70 -10.99
N LEU A 144 -24.70 -15.46 -12.29
CA LEU A 144 -24.74 -16.51 -13.32
C LEU A 144 -23.40 -17.26 -13.45
N CYS A 145 -22.28 -16.65 -13.06
CA CYS A 145 -20.94 -17.26 -13.10
C CYS A 145 -20.60 -18.11 -11.85
N ARG A 146 -21.60 -18.55 -11.08
CA ARG A 146 -21.39 -19.21 -9.78
C ARG A 146 -20.66 -20.54 -9.83
N SER A 147 -20.69 -21.27 -10.95
CA SER A 147 -20.05 -22.59 -11.08
C SER A 147 -18.53 -22.55 -11.24
N ASN A 148 -17.91 -21.36 -11.33
CA ASN A 148 -16.46 -21.17 -11.41
C ASN A 148 -15.80 -20.62 -10.12
N PRO A 149 -16.08 -21.15 -8.91
CA PRO A 149 -15.40 -20.68 -7.71
C PRO A 149 -13.94 -21.14 -7.71
N GLY A 150 -13.02 -20.23 -7.39
CA GLY A 150 -11.61 -20.56 -7.21
C GLY A 150 -10.70 -20.21 -8.37
N MET A 151 -11.14 -19.41 -9.34
CA MET A 151 -10.27 -18.77 -10.33
C MET A 151 -9.13 -18.02 -9.65
N VAL A 152 -7.90 -18.27 -10.12
CA VAL A 152 -6.67 -17.67 -9.60
C VAL A 152 -6.05 -16.80 -10.69
N PHE A 153 -5.69 -15.59 -10.33
CA PHE A 153 -5.04 -14.60 -11.19
C PHE A 153 -3.70 -14.22 -10.59
N ARG A 154 -2.65 -14.20 -11.41
CA ARG A 154 -1.26 -14.00 -10.95
C ARG A 154 -0.61 -12.74 -11.50
N ASP A 155 -1.30 -12.00 -12.36
CA ASP A 155 -0.72 -10.86 -13.06
C ASP A 155 -1.04 -9.57 -12.30
N LEU A 156 -0.30 -9.35 -11.21
CA LEU A 156 -0.34 -8.09 -10.47
C LEU A 156 0.70 -7.12 -11.05
N LYS A 157 0.30 -5.88 -11.27
CA LYS A 157 1.17 -4.83 -11.81
C LYS A 157 1.11 -3.60 -10.93
N LEU A 158 2.24 -3.01 -10.57
CA LEU A 158 2.25 -1.71 -9.90
C LEU A 158 1.60 -0.67 -10.80
N SER A 159 0.48 -0.09 -10.34
CA SER A 159 -0.22 0.97 -11.06
C SER A 159 0.18 2.36 -10.56
N SER A 160 0.46 2.49 -9.25
CA SER A 160 0.88 3.74 -8.63
C SER A 160 1.76 3.48 -7.41
N GLY A 161 2.75 4.32 -7.20
CA GLY A 161 3.61 4.29 -6.02
C GLY A 161 4.07 5.68 -5.63
N GLY A 162 3.76 6.11 -4.41
CA GLY A 162 4.15 7.43 -3.88
C GLY A 162 3.53 7.70 -2.51
N ASN A 163 4.10 8.64 -1.75
CA ASN A 163 3.57 9.06 -0.44
C ASN A 163 3.26 7.90 0.51
N SER A 164 4.16 6.90 0.57
CA SER A 164 4.01 5.69 1.39
C SER A 164 2.87 4.74 0.97
N ILE A 165 2.20 4.98 -0.16
CA ILE A 165 1.13 4.12 -0.68
C ILE A 165 1.57 3.49 -2.01
N ARG A 166 1.42 2.17 -2.12
CA ARG A 166 1.61 1.43 -3.38
C ARG A 166 0.30 0.77 -3.77
N VAL A 167 -0.14 0.97 -5.00
CA VAL A 167 -1.35 0.36 -5.55
C VAL A 167 -0.92 -0.61 -6.65
N TYR A 168 -1.32 -1.87 -6.49
CA TYR A 168 -1.16 -2.91 -7.49
C TYR A 168 -2.50 -3.16 -8.16
N SER A 169 -2.51 -3.23 -9.49
CA SER A 169 -3.67 -3.60 -10.28
C SER A 169 -3.62 -5.10 -10.60
N ALA A 170 -4.71 -5.79 -10.32
CA ALA A 170 -5.00 -7.15 -10.79
C ALA A 170 -5.70 -7.16 -12.16
N GLY A 171 -5.96 -5.97 -12.72
CA GLY A 171 -6.70 -5.80 -13.97
C GLY A 171 -8.15 -6.26 -13.87
N THR A 172 -8.69 -6.69 -15.02
CA THR A 172 -10.06 -7.18 -15.14
C THR A 172 -10.10 -8.71 -15.07
N LEU A 173 -10.68 -9.22 -13.99
CA LEU A 173 -10.94 -10.62 -13.74
C LEU A 173 -12.25 -11.00 -14.43
N ARG A 174 -12.22 -11.96 -15.37
CA ARG A 174 -13.43 -12.39 -16.10
C ARG A 174 -13.82 -13.82 -15.79
N CYS A 175 -15.00 -14.02 -15.24
CA CYS A 175 -15.62 -15.33 -15.09
C CYS A 175 -16.56 -15.63 -16.26
N ARG A 176 -16.72 -16.90 -16.62
CA ARG A 176 -17.73 -17.34 -17.60
C ARG A 176 -18.74 -18.26 -16.92
N SER A 177 -20.01 -18.09 -17.27
CA SER A 177 -21.08 -19.02 -16.88
C SER A 177 -20.89 -20.38 -17.58
N GLU A 178 -21.26 -21.48 -16.93
CA GLU A 178 -21.14 -22.84 -17.47
C GLU A 178 -21.91 -23.00 -18.79
N VAL A 179 -23.07 -22.35 -18.89
CA VAL A 179 -23.93 -22.33 -20.09
C VAL A 179 -23.20 -21.71 -21.30
N VAL A 180 -22.18 -20.88 -21.05
CA VAL A 180 -21.37 -20.26 -22.12
C VAL A 180 -20.40 -21.25 -22.76
N SER A 181 -19.93 -22.25 -22.01
CA SER A 181 -18.93 -23.19 -22.51
C SER A 181 -19.49 -24.18 -23.55
N GLU A 182 -20.81 -24.37 -23.61
CA GLU A 182 -21.45 -25.40 -24.45
C GLU A 182 -22.32 -24.82 -25.58
N GLN A 183 -22.84 -23.58 -25.49
CA GLN A 183 -23.87 -23.07 -26.42
C GLN A 183 -23.64 -21.69 -27.06
N CYS A 184 -22.56 -20.96 -26.75
CA CYS A 184 -22.31 -19.65 -27.39
C CYS A 184 -21.45 -19.75 -28.66
N SER A 185 -21.14 -20.98 -29.09
CA SER A 185 -20.34 -21.31 -30.27
C SER A 185 -21.12 -22.13 -31.30
N GLN A 186 -22.35 -21.73 -31.63
CA GLN A 186 -22.86 -22.10 -32.95
C GLN A 186 -22.33 -21.06 -33.94
N GLU A 187 -21.10 -21.28 -34.43
CA GLU A 187 -20.66 -20.69 -35.69
C GLU A 187 -21.71 -21.05 -36.74
N GLY A 188 -22.24 -20.04 -37.43
CA GLY A 188 -23.25 -20.21 -38.46
C GLY A 188 -22.76 -21.16 -39.54
N GLU A 189 -23.43 -22.31 -39.67
CA GLU A 189 -23.60 -22.96 -40.97
C GLU A 189 -24.59 -22.11 -41.77
N ASP A 190 -24.11 -20.96 -42.30
CA ASP A 190 -24.84 -20.25 -43.34
C ASP A 190 -24.46 -20.88 -44.69
N GLU A 191 -25.45 -21.62 -45.18
CA GLU A 191 -25.66 -22.17 -46.51
C GLU A 191 -25.29 -21.21 -47.65
N ALA A 192 -24.36 -21.62 -48.52
CA ALA A 192 -24.27 -21.25 -49.95
C ALA A 192 -23.35 -22.20 -50.72
#